data_AF-A0A955VVT8-F1
#
_entry.id   AF-A0A955VVT8-F1
#
_cell.length_a   1.000
_cell.length_b   1.000
_cell.length_c   1.000
_cell.angle_alpha   90.00
_cell.angle_beta   90.00
_cell.angle_gamma   90.00
#
_symmetry.space_group_name_H-M   'P 1'
#
loop_
_entity.id
_entity.type
_entity.pdbx_description
1 polymer ?
#
loop_
_entity_poly.entity_id
_entity_poly.type
_entity_poly.pdbx_seq_one_letter_code
_entity_poly.pdbx_strand_id
1 'polypeptide(L)'
;MAAHEIARLDAPTASGRTRREVLRLRQRILATLRAWLDAEDFFAAEVPLLIRGACPDVYLASFVVPGGGYLTTSTEYLIKRLVAGGFERVYTLAPNFRAGEVSPRHGPEFTMLEWSRAGADLARIERDAEALVRASLAAIAPGATAVTWGGHTVDIAGPWERLTVRDALRRHLGADVDATFSLASLRAGIDAAGLRAGPGLADTARDAMSLLMGHLQPHLGTTRPTFLTAWPAFETSSAAR
;
A
#
# COMPACT_ATOMS: atom_id res chain seq x y z
N MET A 1 -31.56 -7.02 -3.46
CA MET A 1 -31.02 -7.16 -2.09
C MET A 1 -32.16 -7.59 -1.19
N ALA A 2 -32.05 -8.76 -0.55
CA ALA A 2 -33.11 -9.26 0.33
C ALA A 2 -33.20 -8.39 1.60
N ALA A 3 -34.37 -8.26 2.22
CA ALA A 3 -34.57 -7.46 3.45
C ALA A 3 -33.61 -7.83 4.60
N HIS A 4 -33.13 -9.09 4.61
CA HIS A 4 -32.09 -9.59 5.53
C HIS A 4 -30.71 -8.95 5.33
N GLU A 5 -30.36 -8.57 4.10
CA GLU A 5 -29.10 -7.86 3.81
C GLU A 5 -29.13 -6.41 4.27
N ILE A 6 -30.32 -5.78 4.23
CA ILE A 6 -30.53 -4.39 4.66
C ILE A 6 -30.42 -4.28 6.19
N ALA A 7 -31.00 -5.22 6.95
CA ALA A 7 -30.90 -5.25 8.41
C ALA A 7 -29.45 -5.37 8.92
N ARG A 8 -28.57 -6.01 8.13
CA ARG A 8 -27.12 -6.12 8.44
C ARG A 8 -26.35 -4.82 8.24
N LEU A 9 -26.91 -3.83 7.54
CA LEU A 9 -26.24 -2.54 7.34
C LEU A 9 -26.25 -1.65 8.60
N ASP A 10 -27.27 -1.85 9.43
CA ASP A 10 -27.53 -1.04 10.64
C ASP A 10 -27.12 -1.73 11.94
N ALA A 11 -26.69 -2.99 11.85
CA ALA A 11 -26.06 -3.66 12.98
C ALA A 11 -24.69 -3.03 13.29
N PRO A 12 -24.37 -2.78 14.58
CA PRO A 12 -23.06 -2.24 14.96
C PRO A 12 -21.95 -3.25 14.70
N THR A 13 -20.81 -2.74 14.21
CA THR A 13 -19.55 -3.47 14.05
C THR A 13 -18.77 -3.49 15.37
N ALA A 14 -17.65 -4.20 15.42
CA ALA A 14 -16.74 -4.21 16.56
C ALA A 14 -16.25 -2.81 16.99
N SER A 15 -16.30 -1.81 16.09
CA SER A 15 -15.95 -0.42 16.40
C SER A 15 -17.13 0.41 16.94
N GLY A 16 -18.28 -0.20 17.22
CA GLY A 16 -19.52 0.48 17.64
C GLY A 16 -20.25 1.24 16.53
N ARG A 17 -19.67 1.36 15.33
CA ARG A 17 -20.29 1.99 14.16
C ARG A 17 -21.09 0.98 13.35
N THR A 18 -22.19 1.39 12.74
CA THR A 18 -22.92 0.58 11.77
C THR A 18 -22.13 0.47 10.46
N ARG A 19 -22.42 -0.56 9.66
CA ARG A 19 -21.82 -0.71 8.33
C ARG A 19 -22.17 0.48 7.41
N ARG A 20 -23.37 1.05 7.55
CA ARG A 20 -23.77 2.25 6.80
C ARG A 20 -22.93 3.47 7.17
N GLU A 21 -22.63 3.67 8.45
CA GLU A 21 -21.74 4.75 8.90
C GLU A 21 -20.34 4.58 8.33
N VAL A 22 -19.77 3.37 8.40
CA VAL A 22 -18.45 3.07 7.84
C VAL A 22 -18.41 3.36 6.33
N LEU A 23 -19.45 2.99 5.57
CA LEU A 23 -19.53 3.28 4.14
C LEU A 23 -19.64 4.78 3.84
N ARG A 24 -20.34 5.56 4.68
CA ARG A 24 -20.38 7.04 4.56
C ARG A 24 -19.02 7.66 4.84
N LEU A 25 -18.28 7.18 5.84
CA LEU A 25 -16.92 7.64 6.11
C LEU A 25 -15.99 7.33 4.92
N ARG A 26 -16.09 6.12 4.35
CA ARG A 26 -15.36 5.76 3.13
C ARG A 26 -15.70 6.69 1.96
N GLN A 27 -16.98 7.00 1.73
CA GLN A 27 -17.40 7.93 0.68
C GLN A 27 -16.81 9.33 0.88
N ARG A 28 -16.79 9.84 2.12
CA ARG A 28 -16.13 11.12 2.46
C ARG A 28 -14.63 11.11 2.16
N ILE A 29 -13.93 10.04 2.53
CA ILE A 29 -12.50 9.87 2.20
C ILE A 29 -12.31 9.93 0.68
N LEU A 30 -13.06 9.11 -0.08
CA LEU A 30 -12.93 9.06 -1.54
C LEU A 30 -13.24 10.40 -2.23
N ALA A 31 -14.19 11.18 -1.70
CA ALA A 31 -14.47 12.53 -2.21
C ALA A 31 -13.32 13.50 -1.88
N THR A 32 -12.75 13.40 -0.68
CA THR A 32 -11.63 14.24 -0.22
C THR A 32 -10.36 13.98 -1.03
N LEU A 33 -10.04 12.71 -1.32
CA LEU A 33 -8.89 12.36 -2.15
C LEU A 33 -8.98 13.02 -3.53
N ARG A 34 -10.15 12.95 -4.19
CA ARG A 34 -10.38 13.60 -5.48
C ARG A 34 -10.21 15.11 -5.39
N ALA A 35 -10.89 15.75 -4.43
CA ALA A 35 -10.83 17.20 -4.27
C ALA A 35 -9.40 17.71 -4.01
N TRP A 36 -8.59 16.96 -3.24
CA TRP A 36 -7.19 17.31 -3.01
C TRP A 36 -6.35 17.18 -4.29
N LEU A 37 -6.53 16.10 -5.05
CA LEU A 37 -5.81 15.87 -6.30
C LEU A 37 -6.19 16.89 -7.38
N ASP A 38 -7.47 17.26 -7.45
CA ASP A 38 -7.97 18.32 -8.33
C ASP A 38 -7.32 19.67 -7.98
N ALA A 39 -7.20 19.99 -6.68
CA ALA A 39 -6.54 21.21 -6.21
C ALA A 39 -5.01 21.24 -6.48
N GLU A 40 -4.41 20.08 -6.74
CA GLU A 40 -3.00 19.91 -7.09
C GLU A 40 -2.77 19.75 -8.61
N ASP A 41 -3.80 20.07 -9.41
CA ASP A 41 -3.82 20.00 -10.88
C ASP A 41 -3.58 18.59 -11.44
N PHE A 42 -3.95 17.53 -10.72
CA PHE A 42 -3.87 16.19 -11.28
C PHE A 42 -5.03 15.93 -12.24
N PHE A 43 -4.71 15.34 -13.39
CA PHE A 43 -5.71 14.82 -14.31
C PHE A 43 -6.28 13.48 -13.80
N ALA A 44 -7.59 13.43 -13.59
CA ALA A 44 -8.31 12.21 -13.25
C ALA A 44 -8.47 11.31 -14.49
N ALA A 45 -7.68 10.23 -14.57
CA ALA A 45 -7.74 9.28 -15.67
C ALA A 45 -8.63 8.09 -15.36
N GLU A 46 -9.50 7.75 -16.32
CA GLU A 46 -10.11 6.43 -16.43
C GLU A 46 -9.30 5.60 -17.42
N VAL A 47 -8.93 4.38 -17.01
CA VAL A 47 -8.07 3.49 -17.80
C VAL A 47 -8.72 2.10 -17.94
N PRO A 48 -8.39 1.33 -18.99
CA PRO A 48 -8.93 -0.02 -19.13
C PRO A 48 -8.56 -0.92 -17.95
N LEU A 49 -9.56 -1.56 -17.34
CA LEU A 49 -9.33 -2.55 -16.27
C LEU A 49 -9.20 -3.98 -16.79
N LEU A 50 -9.69 -4.24 -18.01
CA LEU A 50 -9.44 -5.46 -18.78
C LEU A 50 -8.33 -5.19 -19.80
N ILE A 51 -7.17 -5.82 -19.59
CA ILE A 51 -5.95 -5.59 -20.36
C ILE A 51 -5.47 -6.86 -21.06
N ARG A 52 -4.68 -6.72 -22.13
CA ARG A 52 -4.19 -7.88 -22.92
C ARG A 52 -3.00 -8.61 -22.31
N GLY A 53 -2.27 -7.97 -21.41
CA GLY A 53 -1.09 -8.55 -20.74
C GLY A 53 -1.30 -8.61 -19.24
N ALA A 54 -0.81 -9.67 -18.60
CA ALA A 54 -0.79 -9.77 -17.16
C ALA A 54 0.24 -8.81 -16.55
N CYS A 55 0.12 -8.58 -15.23
CA CYS A 55 1.17 -7.90 -14.47
C CYS A 55 2.50 -8.68 -14.62
N PRO A 56 3.63 -8.02 -14.95
CA PRO A 56 4.92 -8.70 -15.01
C PRO A 56 5.49 -9.01 -13.62
N ASP A 57 4.90 -8.46 -12.56
CA ASP A 57 5.29 -8.77 -11.19
C ASP A 57 4.86 -10.19 -10.82
N VAL A 58 5.83 -11.05 -10.54
CA VAL A 58 5.61 -12.47 -10.27
C VAL A 58 4.85 -12.75 -8.97
N TYR A 59 4.70 -11.76 -8.08
CA TYR A 59 3.89 -11.87 -6.85
C TYR A 59 2.45 -11.43 -7.04
N LEU A 60 2.15 -10.77 -8.16
CA LEU A 60 0.81 -10.29 -8.46
C LEU A 60 0.13 -11.20 -9.47
N ALA A 61 -0.65 -12.16 -8.96
CA ALA A 61 -1.46 -13.01 -9.80
C ALA A 61 -2.65 -12.22 -10.37
N SER A 62 -2.79 -12.23 -11.70
CA SER A 62 -3.92 -11.59 -12.40
C SER A 62 -5.08 -12.58 -12.58
N PHE A 63 -6.32 -12.10 -12.51
CA PHE A 63 -7.47 -12.91 -12.96
C PHE A 63 -7.48 -13.00 -14.48
N VAL A 64 -7.65 -14.21 -15.01
CA VAL A 64 -7.80 -14.46 -16.45
C VAL A 64 -9.28 -14.35 -16.83
N VAL A 65 -9.59 -13.62 -17.89
CA VAL A 65 -10.96 -13.51 -18.41
C VAL A 65 -11.15 -14.48 -19.58
N PRO A 66 -12.13 -15.41 -19.51
CA PRO A 66 -12.45 -16.29 -20.63
C PRO A 66 -12.79 -15.50 -21.90
N GLY A 67 -12.24 -15.90 -23.03
CA GLY A 67 -12.33 -15.13 -24.29
C GLY A 67 -11.21 -14.11 -24.48
N GLY A 68 -10.38 -13.87 -23.46
CA GLY A 68 -9.09 -13.20 -23.59
C GLY A 68 -8.89 -12.03 -22.62
N GLY A 69 -7.64 -11.84 -22.21
CA GLY A 69 -7.19 -10.74 -21.36
C GLY A 69 -7.16 -11.07 -19.86
N TYR A 70 -6.83 -10.04 -19.10
CA TYR A 70 -6.58 -10.10 -17.66
C TYR A 70 -7.22 -8.90 -16.97
N LEU A 71 -7.76 -9.10 -15.79
CA LEU A 71 -8.10 -7.97 -14.92
C LEU A 71 -6.83 -7.37 -14.32
N THR A 72 -6.72 -6.06 -14.35
CA THR A 72 -5.50 -5.34 -13.95
C THR A 72 -5.25 -5.45 -12.44
N THR A 73 -4.01 -5.76 -12.04
CA THR A 73 -3.61 -5.87 -10.61
C THR A 73 -3.21 -4.52 -10.00
N SER A 74 -2.93 -3.55 -10.86
CA SER A 74 -2.50 -2.18 -10.61
C SER A 74 -2.73 -1.38 -11.89
N THR A 75 -2.93 -0.06 -11.80
CA THR A 75 -3.03 0.83 -12.97
C THR A 75 -1.69 1.45 -13.36
N GLU A 76 -0.58 1.03 -12.73
CA GLU A 76 0.70 1.77 -12.76
C GLU A 76 1.23 1.88 -14.18
N TYR A 77 1.20 0.77 -14.90
CA TYR A 77 1.62 0.72 -16.30
C TYR A 77 0.79 1.64 -17.20
N LEU A 78 -0.52 1.74 -16.95
CA LEU A 78 -1.43 2.57 -17.75
C LEU A 78 -1.19 4.06 -17.47
N ILE A 79 -1.00 4.42 -16.19
CA ILE A 79 -0.59 5.77 -15.78
C ILE A 79 0.75 6.14 -16.42
N LYS A 80 1.76 5.26 -16.39
CA LYS A 80 3.06 5.52 -17.00
C LYS A 80 2.98 5.77 -18.51
N ARG A 81 2.04 5.14 -19.22
CA ARG A 81 1.78 5.44 -20.64
C ARG A 81 1.20 6.83 -20.85
N LEU A 82 0.33 7.30 -19.95
CA LEU A 82 -0.19 8.67 -20.00
C LEU A 82 0.93 9.68 -19.74
N VAL A 83 1.80 9.42 -18.75
CA VAL A 83 2.98 10.26 -18.50
C VAL A 83 3.90 10.30 -19.72
N ALA A 84 4.19 9.16 -20.34
CA ALA A 84 4.95 9.10 -21.59
C ALA A 84 4.25 9.84 -22.75
N GLY A 85 2.92 9.94 -22.72
CA GLY A 85 2.10 10.73 -23.64
C GLY A 85 2.01 12.22 -23.32
N GLY A 86 2.72 12.71 -22.29
CA GLY A 86 2.80 14.13 -21.94
C GLY A 86 1.95 14.56 -20.75
N PHE A 87 1.24 13.65 -20.06
CA PHE A 87 0.52 14.01 -18.84
C PHE A 87 1.48 14.14 -17.65
N GLU A 88 1.72 15.36 -17.19
CA GLU A 88 2.67 15.60 -16.09
C GLU A 88 2.13 15.23 -14.71
N ARG A 89 0.82 15.35 -14.49
CA ARG A 89 0.16 15.01 -13.22
C ARG A 89 -1.10 14.24 -13.52
N VAL A 90 -1.13 12.97 -13.16
CA VAL A 90 -2.24 12.08 -13.47
C VAL A 90 -2.49 11.12 -12.32
N TYR A 91 -3.75 10.80 -12.06
CA TYR A 91 -4.12 9.78 -11.09
C TYR A 91 -5.25 8.89 -11.59
N THR A 92 -5.36 7.70 -11.01
CA THR A 92 -6.52 6.82 -11.12
C THR A 92 -7.03 6.52 -9.71
N LEU A 93 -8.35 6.42 -9.56
CA LEU A 93 -8.96 5.94 -8.32
C LEU A 93 -9.97 4.86 -8.69
N ALA A 94 -9.45 3.64 -8.86
CA ALA A 94 -10.13 2.57 -9.58
C ALA A 94 -10.08 1.21 -8.84
N PRO A 95 -11.00 0.29 -9.16
CA PRO A 95 -10.87 -1.12 -8.77
C PRO A 95 -9.63 -1.75 -9.40
N ASN A 96 -8.95 -2.58 -8.62
CA ASN A 96 -7.86 -3.45 -9.04
C ASN A 96 -8.13 -4.86 -8.52
N PHE A 97 -7.58 -5.85 -9.21
CA PHE A 97 -7.93 -7.26 -9.03
C PHE A 97 -6.69 -8.11 -8.87
N ARG A 98 -6.59 -8.87 -7.77
CA ARG A 98 -5.45 -9.76 -7.50
C ARG A 98 -5.96 -11.14 -7.12
N ALA A 99 -5.61 -12.13 -7.93
CA ALA A 99 -5.99 -13.51 -7.71
C ALA A 99 -5.19 -14.08 -6.51
N GLY A 100 -5.82 -14.96 -5.73
CA GLY A 100 -5.17 -15.61 -4.57
C GLY A 100 -5.05 -14.74 -3.31
N GLU A 101 -5.31 -13.43 -3.39
CA GLU A 101 -5.30 -12.53 -2.24
C GLU A 101 -6.64 -12.58 -1.47
N VAL A 102 -6.78 -13.54 -0.55
CA VAL A 102 -7.97 -13.67 0.32
C VAL A 102 -7.54 -13.80 1.78
N SER A 103 -7.74 -12.74 2.55
CA SER A 103 -7.46 -12.70 3.99
C SER A 103 -8.25 -11.59 4.68
N PRO A 104 -8.22 -11.45 6.02
CA PRO A 104 -8.87 -10.33 6.71
C PRO A 104 -8.40 -8.93 6.24
N ARG A 105 -7.20 -8.84 5.63
CA ARG A 105 -6.62 -7.59 5.12
C ARG A 105 -6.61 -7.50 3.59
N HIS A 106 -7.00 -8.57 2.89
CA HIS A 106 -6.88 -8.67 1.43
C HIS A 106 -8.17 -9.21 0.82
N GLY A 107 -8.73 -8.45 -0.11
CA GLY A 107 -9.82 -8.88 -0.96
C GLY A 107 -9.34 -9.03 -2.40
N PRO A 108 -9.92 -9.96 -3.18
CA PRO A 108 -9.53 -10.17 -4.57
C PRO A 108 -9.85 -8.96 -5.47
N GLU A 109 -10.76 -8.09 -5.03
CA GLU A 109 -11.07 -6.79 -5.61
C GLU A 109 -10.92 -5.72 -4.53
N PHE A 110 -10.22 -4.64 -4.85
CA PHE A 110 -10.04 -3.50 -3.95
C PHE A 110 -9.90 -2.19 -4.75
N THR A 111 -10.25 -1.08 -4.12
CA THR A 111 -10.03 0.25 -4.71
C THR A 111 -8.65 0.75 -4.36
N MET A 112 -7.89 1.22 -5.34
CA MET A 112 -6.57 1.81 -5.14
C MET A 112 -6.53 3.21 -5.74
N LEU A 113 -5.87 4.12 -5.04
CA LEU A 113 -5.42 5.39 -5.58
C LEU A 113 -4.00 5.19 -6.10
N GLU A 114 -3.78 5.47 -7.36
CA GLU A 114 -2.43 5.59 -7.93
C GLU A 114 -2.28 6.95 -8.58
N TRP A 115 -1.10 7.56 -8.46
CA TRP A 115 -0.81 8.85 -9.05
C TRP A 115 0.63 8.92 -9.54
N SER A 116 0.87 9.76 -10.54
CA SER A 116 2.20 10.09 -11.03
C SER A 116 2.35 11.59 -11.21
N ARG A 117 3.55 12.09 -10.89
CA ARG A 117 3.95 13.48 -11.01
C ARG A 117 5.31 13.52 -11.71
N ALA A 118 5.36 14.05 -12.94
CA ALA A 118 6.59 14.23 -13.69
C ALA A 118 7.53 15.21 -12.97
N GLY A 119 8.83 14.94 -13.03
CA GLY A 119 9.87 15.76 -12.39
C GLY A 119 9.87 15.75 -10.86
N ALA A 120 9.08 14.90 -10.21
CA ALA A 120 9.01 14.79 -8.77
C ALA A 120 10.01 13.75 -8.23
N ASP A 121 10.63 14.05 -7.09
CA ASP A 121 11.40 13.10 -6.32
C ASP A 121 10.52 12.31 -5.33
N LEU A 122 11.10 11.29 -4.70
CA LEU A 122 10.40 10.49 -3.68
C LEU A 122 9.89 11.37 -2.53
N ALA A 123 10.66 12.37 -2.11
CA ALA A 123 10.27 13.27 -1.03
C ALA A 123 8.98 14.04 -1.37
N ARG A 124 8.75 14.40 -2.64
CA ARG A 124 7.48 14.99 -3.07
C ARG A 124 6.34 13.99 -3.01
N ILE A 125 6.55 12.75 -3.44
CA ILE A 125 5.52 11.69 -3.36
C ILE A 125 5.15 11.40 -1.90
N GLU A 126 6.13 11.36 -1.00
CA GLU A 126 5.88 11.23 0.45
C GLU A 126 5.03 12.40 0.98
N ARG A 127 5.35 13.65 0.62
CA ARG A 127 4.54 14.82 1.02
C ARG A 127 3.10 14.73 0.50
N ASP A 128 2.92 14.30 -0.74
CA ASP A 128 1.59 14.10 -1.33
C ASP A 128 0.81 13.03 -0.52
N ALA A 129 1.44 11.91 -0.16
CA ALA A 129 0.84 10.87 0.68
C ALA A 129 0.48 11.36 2.10
N GLU A 130 1.37 12.13 2.75
CA GLU A 130 1.10 12.74 4.05
C GLU A 130 -0.14 13.66 3.98
N ALA A 131 -0.20 14.52 2.96
CA ALA A 131 -1.30 15.46 2.78
C ALA A 131 -2.64 14.74 2.54
N LEU A 132 -2.67 13.71 1.70
CA LEU A 132 -3.87 12.91 1.42
C LEU A 132 -4.41 12.22 2.69
N VAL A 133 -3.54 11.64 3.52
CA VAL A 133 -3.94 10.98 4.77
C VAL A 133 -4.45 11.99 5.79
N ARG A 134 -3.77 13.13 5.95
CA ARG A 134 -4.20 14.20 6.87
C ARG A 134 -5.54 14.80 6.45
N ALA A 135 -5.70 15.09 5.15
CA ALA A 135 -6.97 15.58 4.61
C ALA A 135 -8.09 14.57 4.84
N SER A 136 -7.82 13.28 4.61
CA SER A 136 -8.79 12.20 4.85
C SER A 136 -9.20 12.11 6.33
N LEU A 137 -8.27 12.23 7.28
CA LEU A 137 -8.57 12.25 8.71
C LEU A 137 -9.44 13.45 9.08
N ALA A 138 -9.04 14.66 8.68
CA ALA A 138 -9.79 15.88 8.94
C ALA A 138 -11.21 15.80 8.35
N ALA A 139 -11.35 15.18 7.18
CA ALA A 139 -12.63 15.01 6.51
C ALA A 139 -13.58 14.04 7.21
N ILE A 140 -13.10 13.09 8.00
CA ILE A 140 -13.97 12.13 8.73
C ILE A 140 -14.06 12.40 10.23
N ALA A 141 -13.09 13.11 10.80
CA ALA A 141 -13.01 13.47 12.20
C ALA A 141 -12.36 14.86 12.34
N PRO A 142 -13.12 15.95 12.13
CA PRO A 142 -12.59 17.31 12.23
C PRO A 142 -11.94 17.58 13.59
N GLY A 143 -10.74 18.15 13.58
CA GLY A 143 -9.94 18.42 14.78
C GLY A 143 -9.16 17.21 15.33
N ALA A 144 -9.38 16.00 14.79
CA ALA A 144 -8.59 14.83 15.19
C ALA A 144 -7.16 14.93 14.64
N THR A 145 -6.19 14.61 15.49
CA THR A 145 -4.76 14.57 15.16
C THR A 145 -4.21 13.14 15.13
N ALA A 146 -4.96 12.17 15.64
CA ALA A 146 -4.51 10.79 15.80
C ALA A 146 -5.63 9.80 15.48
N VAL A 147 -5.25 8.55 15.21
CA VAL A 147 -6.17 7.42 15.03
C VAL A 147 -5.82 6.30 16.00
N THR A 148 -6.83 5.65 16.56
CA THR A 148 -6.64 4.44 17.38
C THR A 148 -6.98 3.20 16.56
N TRP A 149 -6.01 2.31 16.41
CA TRP A 149 -6.15 1.07 15.66
C TRP A 149 -5.32 -0.05 16.27
N GLY A 150 -5.91 -1.24 16.46
CA GLY A 150 -5.19 -2.41 16.99
C GLY A 150 -4.56 -2.19 18.37
N GLY A 151 -5.15 -1.37 19.23
CA GLY A 151 -4.59 -1.01 20.55
C GLY A 151 -3.52 0.08 20.52
N HIS A 152 -3.12 0.53 19.33
CA HIS A 152 -2.15 1.61 19.14
C HIS A 152 -2.87 2.94 18.91
N THR A 153 -2.36 4.02 19.50
CA THR A 153 -2.75 5.39 19.15
C THR A 153 -1.63 5.98 18.30
N VAL A 154 -1.96 6.27 17.03
CA VAL A 154 -1.02 6.72 16.01
C VAL A 154 -1.26 8.20 15.76
N ASP A 155 -0.26 9.03 16.07
CA ASP A 155 -0.25 10.45 15.76
C ASP A 155 -0.07 10.65 14.25
N ILE A 156 -1.10 11.21 13.61
CA ILE A 156 -1.12 11.53 12.19
C ILE A 156 -0.65 12.97 11.94
N ALA A 157 -0.81 13.85 12.94
CA ALA A 157 -0.52 15.28 12.85
C ALA A 157 0.98 15.58 12.99
N GLY A 158 1.69 14.83 13.82
CA GLY A 158 3.13 14.98 14.00
C GLY A 158 3.97 14.64 12.75
N PRO A 159 5.31 14.77 12.86
CA PRO A 159 6.22 14.38 11.78
C PRO A 159 6.22 12.86 11.57
N TRP A 160 6.15 12.43 10.31
CA TRP A 160 6.19 11.02 9.95
C TRP A 160 7.64 10.50 9.96
N GLU A 161 7.81 9.27 10.43
CA GLU A 161 9.12 8.63 10.46
C GLU A 161 9.57 8.26 9.05
N ARG A 162 10.86 8.42 8.78
CA ARG A 162 11.51 7.94 7.56
C ARG A 162 12.61 7.00 7.98
N LEU A 163 12.53 5.76 7.52
CA LEU A 163 13.46 4.71 7.91
C LEU A 163 13.87 3.94 6.67
N THR A 164 15.16 3.63 6.53
CA THR A 164 15.58 2.69 5.50
C THR A 164 15.18 1.28 5.92
N VAL A 165 14.92 0.38 4.96
CA VAL A 165 14.68 -1.04 5.26
C VAL A 165 15.78 -1.60 6.16
N ARG A 166 17.05 -1.30 5.87
CA ARG A 166 18.19 -1.79 6.65
C ARG A 166 18.19 -1.26 8.08
N ASP A 167 17.94 0.03 8.26
CA ASP A 167 17.91 0.62 9.59
C ASP A 167 16.72 0.10 10.40
N ALA A 168 15.59 -0.19 9.74
CA ALA A 168 14.44 -0.82 10.38
C ALA A 168 14.76 -2.24 10.85
N LEU A 169 15.36 -3.06 9.99
CA LEU A 169 15.81 -4.42 10.32
C LEU A 169 16.81 -4.40 11.48
N ARG A 170 17.82 -3.53 11.42
CA ARG A 170 18.81 -3.40 12.49
C ARG A 170 18.18 -2.93 13.80
N ARG A 171 17.35 -1.89 13.77
CA ARG A 171 16.77 -1.27 14.96
C ARG A 171 15.79 -2.18 15.68
N HIS A 172 14.93 -2.88 14.94
CA HIS A 172 13.80 -3.61 15.54
C HIS A 172 14.07 -5.10 15.69
N LEU A 173 14.90 -5.68 14.83
CA LEU A 173 15.20 -7.12 14.84
C LEU A 173 16.65 -7.43 15.20
N GLY A 174 17.55 -6.45 15.24
CA GLY A 174 18.99 -6.70 15.38
C GLY A 174 19.63 -7.32 14.13
N ALA A 175 18.90 -7.38 13.01
CA ALA A 175 19.38 -7.97 11.76
C ALA A 175 20.28 -6.98 11.01
N ASP A 176 21.58 -7.24 10.99
CA ASP A 176 22.53 -6.42 10.22
C ASP A 176 22.67 -6.95 8.78
N VAL A 177 21.95 -6.31 7.87
CA VAL A 177 21.97 -6.63 6.43
C VAL A 177 22.80 -5.57 5.69
N ASP A 178 23.60 -6.01 4.72
CA ASP A 178 24.41 -5.14 3.88
C ASP A 178 23.56 -4.38 2.83
N ALA A 179 24.19 -3.48 2.07
CA ALA A 179 23.48 -2.67 1.06
C ALA A 179 23.06 -3.47 -0.20
N THR A 180 23.63 -4.66 -0.41
CA THR A 180 23.32 -5.51 -1.57
C THR A 180 22.08 -6.37 -1.35
N PHE A 181 21.69 -6.59 -0.08
CA PHE A 181 20.66 -7.54 0.30
C PHE A 181 20.90 -8.92 -0.32
N SER A 182 22.18 -9.34 -0.37
CA SER A 182 22.54 -10.68 -0.85
C SER A 182 21.85 -11.74 0.01
N LEU A 183 21.55 -12.90 -0.57
CA LEU A 183 20.99 -14.02 0.18
C LEU A 183 21.85 -14.39 1.40
N ALA A 184 23.18 -14.36 1.26
CA ALA A 184 24.10 -14.59 2.36
C ALA A 184 23.93 -13.58 3.49
N SER A 185 23.86 -12.28 3.16
CA SER A 185 23.66 -11.23 4.16
C SER A 185 22.29 -11.29 4.82
N LEU A 186 21.24 -11.61 4.08
CA LEU A 186 19.89 -11.77 4.62
C LEU A 186 19.81 -12.97 5.58
N ARG A 187 20.45 -14.10 5.24
CA ARG A 187 20.55 -15.26 6.15
C ARG A 187 21.31 -14.92 7.43
N ALA A 188 22.44 -14.22 7.32
CA ALA A 188 23.16 -13.75 8.51
C ALA A 188 22.30 -12.81 9.36
N GLY A 189 21.49 -11.94 8.74
CA GLY A 189 20.53 -11.09 9.44
C GLY A 189 19.42 -11.87 10.15
N ILE A 190 18.89 -12.92 9.53
CA ILE A 190 17.91 -13.85 10.14
C ILE A 190 18.52 -14.52 11.38
N ASP A 191 19.74 -15.04 11.26
CA ASP A 191 20.46 -15.70 12.35
C ASP A 191 20.73 -14.72 13.51
N ALA A 192 21.19 -13.50 13.19
CA ALA A 192 21.44 -12.44 14.18
C ALA A 192 20.17 -12.01 14.91
N ALA A 193 19.02 -12.02 14.24
CA ALA A 193 17.71 -11.74 14.84
C ALA A 193 17.16 -12.92 15.67
N GLY A 194 17.88 -14.05 15.74
CA GLY A 194 17.42 -15.25 16.43
C GLY A 194 16.20 -15.91 15.78
N LEU A 195 15.94 -15.61 14.50
CA LEU A 195 14.82 -16.15 13.75
C LEU A 195 15.21 -17.51 13.15
N ARG A 196 14.26 -18.44 13.10
CA ARG A 196 14.47 -19.74 12.43
C ARG A 196 13.78 -19.73 11.07
N ALA A 197 14.56 -19.82 10.00
CA ALA A 197 14.01 -20.11 8.69
C ALA A 197 13.60 -21.59 8.64
N GLY A 198 12.30 -21.85 8.51
CA GLY A 198 11.82 -23.18 8.11
C GLY A 198 12.31 -23.55 6.70
N PRO A 199 12.20 -24.82 6.29
CA PRO A 199 12.53 -25.23 4.93
C PRO A 199 11.78 -24.36 3.90
N GLY A 200 12.47 -23.82 2.90
CA GLY A 200 11.87 -22.95 1.87
C GLY A 200 11.73 -21.47 2.22
N LEU A 201 11.93 -21.06 3.48
CA LEU A 201 11.70 -19.66 3.91
C LEU A 201 12.93 -18.75 3.81
N ALA A 202 14.06 -19.27 3.32
CA ALA A 202 15.27 -18.50 3.08
C ALA A 202 16.11 -19.10 1.94
N ASP A 203 15.46 -19.70 0.94
CA ASP A 203 16.14 -20.35 -0.19
C ASP A 203 16.55 -19.33 -1.26
N THR A 204 15.78 -18.25 -1.39
CA THR A 204 16.12 -17.09 -2.21
C THR A 204 16.26 -15.82 -1.36
N ALA A 205 16.91 -14.79 -1.91
CA ALA A 205 17.00 -13.49 -1.25
C ALA A 205 15.61 -12.93 -0.93
N ARG A 206 14.61 -13.23 -1.76
CA ARG A 206 13.26 -12.76 -1.51
C ARG A 206 12.54 -13.51 -0.41
N ASP A 207 12.70 -14.83 -0.31
CA ASP A 207 12.10 -15.60 0.78
C ASP A 207 12.65 -15.12 2.12
N ALA A 208 13.98 -14.94 2.18
CA ALA A 208 14.66 -14.41 3.35
C ALA A 208 14.20 -12.99 3.69
N MET A 209 14.03 -12.13 2.69
CA MET A 209 13.48 -10.78 2.86
C MET A 209 12.03 -10.81 3.37
N SER A 210 11.18 -11.67 2.81
CA SER A 210 9.79 -11.83 3.22
C SER A 210 9.67 -12.30 4.68
N LEU A 211 10.52 -13.23 5.10
CA LEU A 211 10.59 -13.68 6.49
C LEU A 211 10.94 -12.51 7.43
N LEU A 212 12.02 -11.79 7.13
CA LEU A 212 12.44 -10.61 7.91
C LEU A 212 11.35 -9.54 7.97
N MET A 213 10.69 -9.25 6.85
CA MET A 213 9.59 -8.28 6.78
C MET A 213 8.38 -8.69 7.60
N GLY A 214 8.04 -9.99 7.62
CA GLY A 214 6.95 -10.53 8.44
C GLY A 214 7.18 -10.29 9.93
N HIS A 215 8.43 -10.38 10.40
CA HIS A 215 8.82 -10.07 11.77
C HIS A 215 9.01 -8.57 12.03
N LEU A 216 9.37 -7.78 11.02
CA LEU A 216 9.56 -6.34 11.15
C LEU A 216 8.22 -5.58 11.24
N GLN A 217 7.23 -5.97 10.43
CA GLN A 217 5.97 -5.23 10.26
C GLN A 217 5.25 -4.88 11.58
N PRO A 218 5.17 -5.75 12.60
CA PRO A 218 4.52 -5.42 13.88
C PRO A 218 5.15 -4.25 14.66
N HIS A 219 6.40 -3.88 14.36
CA HIS A 219 7.12 -2.81 15.05
C HIS A 219 6.95 -1.44 14.39
N LEU A 220 6.47 -1.39 13.15
CA LEU A 220 6.37 -0.17 12.35
C LEU A 220 5.00 0.50 12.52
N GLY A 221 4.96 1.84 12.41
CA GLY A 221 3.69 2.56 12.35
C GLY A 221 2.86 2.59 13.64
N THR A 222 3.43 2.17 14.78
CA THR A 222 2.70 1.95 16.04
C THR A 222 2.43 3.23 16.84
N THR A 223 3.18 4.30 16.60
CA THR A 223 3.02 5.60 17.29
C THR A 223 2.86 6.77 16.34
N ARG A 224 3.40 6.65 15.13
CA ARG A 224 3.28 7.60 14.02
C ARG A 224 3.43 6.82 12.71
N PRO A 225 2.92 7.31 11.57
CA PRO A 225 3.18 6.66 10.29
C PRO A 225 4.68 6.65 9.95
N THR A 226 5.12 5.60 9.26
CA THR A 226 6.52 5.39 8.88
C THR A 226 6.61 5.15 7.37
N PHE A 227 7.39 5.97 6.67
CA PHE A 227 7.86 5.67 5.32
C PHE A 227 9.08 4.75 5.41
N LEU A 228 8.93 3.54 4.87
CA LEU A 228 10.03 2.59 4.72
C LEU A 228 10.65 2.76 3.33
N THR A 229 11.94 3.07 3.27
CA THR A 229 12.66 3.52 2.05
C THR A 229 13.90 2.67 1.79
N ALA A 230 14.59 2.90 0.66
CA ALA A 230 15.79 2.17 0.25
C ALA A 230 15.58 0.65 0.22
N TRP A 231 14.50 0.23 -0.45
CA TRP A 231 14.18 -1.17 -0.69
C TRP A 231 15.22 -1.82 -1.61
N PRO A 232 15.49 -3.13 -1.45
CA PRO A 232 16.36 -3.84 -2.37
C PRO A 232 15.81 -3.81 -3.81
N ALA A 233 16.73 -3.77 -4.78
CA ALA A 233 16.39 -3.67 -6.20
C ALA A 233 15.47 -4.81 -6.69
N PHE A 234 15.60 -6.01 -6.10
CA PHE A 234 14.74 -7.14 -6.47
C PHE A 234 13.29 -6.98 -5.99
N GLU A 235 13.01 -6.11 -5.01
CA GLU A 235 11.64 -5.76 -4.56
C GLU A 235 11.06 -4.56 -5.31
N THR A 236 11.83 -3.93 -6.19
CA THR A 236 11.49 -2.64 -6.82
C THR A 236 11.67 -2.70 -8.33
N SER A 237 10.90 -3.58 -8.98
CA SER A 237 11.00 -3.84 -10.43
C SER A 237 10.75 -2.61 -11.31
N SER A 238 10.01 -1.62 -10.79
CA SER A 238 9.53 -0.47 -11.56
C SER A 238 9.96 0.91 -11.01
N ALA A 239 10.76 0.91 -9.93
CA ALA A 239 11.30 2.13 -9.32
C ALA A 239 12.57 2.61 -10.05
N ALA A 240 12.80 3.93 -10.04
CA ALA A 240 14.07 4.49 -10.48
C ALA A 240 15.18 4.08 -9.49
N ARG A 241 16.38 3.81 -10.03
CA ARG A 241 17.57 3.47 -9.24
C ARG A 241 18.39 4.71 -8.88
#